data_AF-A0A7W5HNX8-F1
#
_entry.id   AF-A0A7W5HNX8-F1
#
_cell.length_a   1.000
_cell.length_b   1.000
_cell.length_c   1.000
_cell.angle_alpha   90.00
_cell.angle_beta   90.00
_cell.angle_gamma   90.00
#
_symmetry.space_group_name_H-M   'P 1'
#
loop_
_entity.id
_entity.type
_entity.pdbx_description
1 polymer ?
#
loop_
_entity_poly.entity_id
_entity_poly.type
_entity_poly.pdbx_seq_one_letter_code
_entity_poly.pdbx_strand_id
1 'polypeptide(L)'
;MPYLTELKPNSSFLSWIAETDALDWGWLAVSRSESNVVFEHLRSLTQVRMPDGTEVFFRFWDGRHIYPILKGLGDAAGEVLPVFDRYLINGKSLEVGPRVVPPAKDWPWWEVPKALLDGLTKQNPSTVVGNMMQWLKEDHAELYFSFPESNLRTKVARFVKRTPLTEENFTGLLKAHLENEVAV
;
A
#
# COMPACT_ATOMS: atom_id res chain seq x y z
N MET A 1 6.73 8.33 10.49
CA MET A 1 7.44 7.06 10.74
C MET A 1 6.48 6.12 11.45
N PRO A 2 6.34 4.85 11.04
CA PRO A 2 5.49 3.89 11.73
C PRO A 2 6.05 3.56 13.12
N TYR A 3 5.17 3.34 14.08
CA TYR A 3 5.55 2.89 15.42
C TYR A 3 5.39 1.36 15.49
N LEU A 4 6.42 0.70 16.01
CA LEU A 4 6.38 -0.73 16.33
C LEU A 4 6.25 -0.88 17.85
N THR A 5 5.26 -1.63 18.30
CA THR A 5 5.05 -1.90 19.73
C THR A 5 4.64 -3.34 19.93
N GLU A 6 5.21 -3.99 20.94
CA GLU A 6 4.78 -5.31 21.38
C GLU A 6 3.52 -5.16 22.24
N LEU A 7 2.49 -5.93 21.91
CA LEU A 7 1.25 -5.96 22.67
C LEU A 7 1.26 -7.11 23.67
N LYS A 8 0.95 -6.79 24.93
CA LYS A 8 0.67 -7.81 25.94
C LYS A 8 -0.65 -8.52 25.63
N PRO A 9 -0.79 -9.83 25.91
CA PRO A 9 -2.01 -10.59 25.65
C PRO A 9 -3.28 -10.03 26.30
N ASN A 10 -3.14 -9.26 27.39
CA ASN A 10 -4.24 -8.63 28.13
C ASN A 10 -4.31 -7.11 27.93
N SER A 11 -3.71 -6.58 26.86
CA SER A 11 -3.79 -5.16 26.54
C SER A 11 -5.23 -4.75 26.24
N SER A 12 -5.70 -3.65 26.85
CA SER A 12 -7.01 -3.05 26.54
C SER A 12 -7.14 -2.65 25.07
N PHE A 13 -6.02 -2.44 24.38
CA PHE A 13 -5.99 -2.17 22.94
C PHE A 13 -6.56 -3.34 22.12
N LEU A 14 -6.36 -4.59 22.56
CA LEU A 14 -6.93 -5.76 21.87
C LEU A 14 -8.46 -5.77 21.95
N SER A 15 -9.02 -5.38 23.11
CA SER A 15 -10.47 -5.21 23.26
C SER A 15 -11.00 -4.11 22.36
N TRP A 16 -10.32 -2.96 22.32
CA TRP A 16 -10.71 -1.86 21.44
C TRP A 16 -10.68 -2.24 19.96
N ILE A 17 -9.65 -2.96 19.49
CA ILE A 17 -9.57 -3.45 18.10
C ILE A 17 -10.74 -4.38 17.76
N ALA A 18 -11.21 -5.19 18.71
CA ALA A 18 -12.32 -6.11 18.48
C ALA A 18 -13.67 -5.41 18.30
N GLU A 19 -13.81 -4.18 18.81
CA GLU A 19 -15.07 -3.44 18.85
C GLU A 19 -15.11 -2.27 17.86
N THR A 20 -13.96 -1.72 17.49
CA THR A 20 -13.86 -0.54 16.62
C THR A 20 -14.25 -0.83 15.16
N ASP A 21 -14.86 0.15 14.51
CA ASP A 21 -15.09 0.17 13.06
C ASP A 21 -13.97 0.90 12.29
N ALA A 22 -13.01 1.49 13.00
CA ALA A 22 -11.85 2.16 12.41
C ALA A 22 -10.89 1.18 11.74
N LEU A 23 -10.40 1.54 10.54
CA LEU A 23 -9.53 0.70 9.71
C LEU A 23 -8.16 1.33 9.41
N ASP A 24 -7.87 2.50 9.98
CA ASP A 24 -6.72 3.35 9.65
C ASP A 24 -5.70 3.49 10.80
N TRP A 25 -5.87 2.71 11.86
CA TRP A 25 -4.96 2.66 13.01
C TRP A 25 -3.67 1.86 12.78
N GLY A 26 -3.56 1.14 11.64
CA GLY A 26 -2.44 0.27 11.30
C GLY A 26 -2.86 -1.17 11.12
N TRP A 27 -2.04 -2.11 11.58
CA TRP A 27 -2.33 -3.54 11.55
C TRP A 27 -1.57 -4.29 12.66
N LEU A 28 -2.04 -5.48 13.00
CA LEU A 28 -1.36 -6.39 13.93
C LEU A 28 -0.75 -7.57 13.19
N ALA A 29 0.30 -8.15 13.77
CA ALA A 29 0.82 -9.43 13.36
C ALA A 29 1.34 -10.21 14.56
N VAL A 30 1.47 -11.52 14.39
CA VAL A 30 2.07 -12.42 15.37
C VAL A 30 3.45 -12.83 14.88
N SER A 31 4.45 -12.63 15.72
CA SER A 31 5.84 -13.01 15.48
C SER A 31 6.34 -13.91 16.61
N ARG A 32 7.26 -14.81 16.28
CA ARG A 32 8.07 -15.56 17.25
C ARG A 32 9.50 -15.02 17.35
N SER A 33 9.82 -14.00 16.57
CA SER A 33 11.13 -13.37 16.54
C SER A 33 11.24 -12.31 17.63
N GLU A 34 12.47 -12.10 18.11
CA GLU A 34 12.80 -10.98 19.00
C GLU A 34 12.45 -9.64 18.34
N SER A 35 12.06 -8.64 19.14
CA SER A 35 11.57 -7.34 18.64
C SER A 35 12.58 -6.64 17.73
N ASN A 36 13.89 -6.77 18.02
CA ASN A 36 14.94 -6.19 17.19
C ASN A 36 15.04 -6.86 15.82
N VAL A 37 14.81 -8.17 15.73
CA VAL A 37 14.78 -8.90 14.45
C VAL A 37 13.59 -8.40 13.62
N VAL A 38 12.40 -8.31 14.23
CA VAL A 38 11.21 -7.76 13.58
C VAL A 38 11.48 -6.34 13.04
N PHE A 39 12.09 -5.50 13.87
CA PHE A 39 12.43 -4.12 13.51
C PHE A 39 13.36 -4.07 12.29
N GLU A 40 14.44 -4.86 12.26
CA GLU A 40 15.38 -4.88 11.14
C GLU A 40 14.73 -5.35 9.83
N HIS A 41 13.87 -6.37 9.89
CA HIS A 41 13.12 -6.80 8.70
C HIS A 41 12.16 -5.72 8.18
N LEU A 42 11.41 -5.05 9.06
CA LEU A 42 10.54 -3.94 8.66
C LEU A 42 11.36 -2.76 8.10
N ARG A 43 12.51 -2.44 8.72
CA ARG A 43 13.42 -1.39 8.26
C ARG A 43 13.94 -1.68 6.85
N SER A 44 14.31 -2.94 6.58
CA SER A 44 14.82 -3.38 5.27
C SER A 44 13.83 -3.20 4.11
N LEU A 45 12.54 -3.03 4.42
CA LEU A 45 11.46 -2.88 3.45
C LEU A 45 10.90 -1.47 3.39
N THR A 46 11.59 -0.48 3.97
CA THR A 46 11.17 0.92 3.84
C THR A 46 11.29 1.44 2.40
N GLN A 47 12.17 0.84 1.58
CA GLN A 47 12.27 1.09 0.15
C GLN A 47 12.35 -0.22 -0.62
N VAL A 48 11.80 -0.22 -1.84
CA VAL A 48 11.70 -1.38 -2.73
C VAL A 48 12.05 -0.97 -4.15
N ARG A 49 12.44 -1.94 -4.97
CA ARG A 49 12.68 -1.74 -6.40
C ARG A 49 11.43 -2.09 -7.20
N MET A 50 11.04 -1.20 -8.09
CA MET A 50 9.96 -1.40 -9.05
C MET A 50 10.48 -2.16 -10.28
N PRO A 51 9.60 -2.80 -11.09
CA PRO A 51 10.02 -3.55 -12.28
C PRO A 51 10.75 -2.73 -13.35
N ASP A 52 10.58 -1.42 -13.35
CA ASP A 52 11.25 -0.46 -14.24
C ASP A 52 12.66 -0.07 -13.73
N GLY A 53 13.05 -0.55 -12.54
CA GLY A 53 14.31 -0.23 -11.87
C GLY A 53 14.24 0.94 -10.90
N THR A 54 13.11 1.64 -10.79
CA THR A 54 12.96 2.78 -9.89
C THR A 54 12.88 2.33 -8.44
N GLU A 55 13.53 3.05 -7.53
CA GLU A 55 13.45 2.82 -6.10
C GLU A 55 12.37 3.72 -5.47
N VAL A 56 11.40 3.09 -4.81
CA VAL A 56 10.26 3.81 -4.21
C VAL A 56 10.09 3.48 -2.74
N PHE A 57 9.50 4.43 -2.02
CA PHE A 57 9.17 4.24 -0.62
C PHE A 57 8.01 3.25 -0.46
N PHE A 58 8.21 2.17 0.29
CA PHE A 58 7.19 1.16 0.52
C PHE A 58 6.45 1.38 1.83
N ARG A 59 5.21 1.87 1.71
CA ARG A 59 4.33 2.21 2.83
C ARG A 59 3.67 0.96 3.44
N PHE A 60 4.47 0.02 3.94
CA PHE A 60 3.98 -1.25 4.48
C PHE A 60 3.07 -1.09 5.72
N TRP A 61 3.14 0.04 6.44
CA TRP A 61 2.32 0.26 7.63
C TRP A 61 0.87 0.63 7.31
N ASP A 62 0.58 1.06 6.08
CA ASP A 62 -0.77 1.38 5.65
C ASP A 62 -1.46 0.11 5.17
N GLY A 63 -2.45 -0.34 5.94
CA GLY A 63 -3.21 -1.56 5.67
C GLY A 63 -3.83 -1.61 4.27
N ARG A 64 -4.16 -0.44 3.68
CA ARG A 64 -4.72 -0.34 2.33
C ARG A 64 -3.72 -0.72 1.24
N HIS A 65 -2.42 -0.56 1.51
CA HIS A 65 -1.35 -0.89 0.59
C HIS A 65 -0.77 -2.29 0.85
N ILE A 66 -0.48 -2.62 2.12
CA ILE A 66 0.19 -3.89 2.45
C ILE A 66 -0.73 -5.10 2.28
N TYR A 67 -2.03 -5.00 2.60
CA TYR A 67 -2.94 -6.15 2.52
C TYR A 67 -3.09 -6.69 1.09
N PRO A 68 -3.38 -5.85 0.06
CA PRO A 68 -3.43 -6.33 -1.31
C PRO A 68 -2.11 -6.97 -1.78
N ILE A 69 -0.97 -6.45 -1.35
CA ILE A 69 0.36 -6.98 -1.69
C ILE A 69 0.54 -8.37 -1.09
N LEU A 70 0.37 -8.54 0.23
CA LEU A 70 0.53 -9.84 0.88
C LEU A 70 -0.45 -10.86 0.34
N LYS A 71 -1.71 -10.46 0.09
CA LYS A 71 -2.71 -11.33 -0.52
C LYS A 71 -2.34 -11.74 -1.95
N GLY A 72 -1.82 -10.81 -2.75
CA GLY A 72 -1.40 -11.09 -4.13
C GLY A 72 -0.15 -11.95 -4.23
N LEU A 73 0.75 -11.86 -3.24
CA LEU A 73 1.94 -12.71 -3.13
C LEU A 73 1.60 -14.15 -2.69
N GLY A 74 0.52 -14.34 -1.93
CA GLY A 74 0.16 -15.66 -1.40
C GLY A 74 1.27 -16.22 -0.52
N ASP A 75 1.71 -17.46 -0.77
CA ASP A 75 2.74 -18.14 0.03
C ASP A 75 4.10 -17.40 0.03
N ALA A 76 4.40 -16.68 -1.06
CA ALA A 76 5.60 -15.86 -1.20
C ALA A 76 5.60 -14.63 -0.27
N ALA A 77 4.44 -14.27 0.32
CA ALA A 77 4.33 -13.11 1.20
C ALA A 77 5.29 -13.19 2.41
N GLY A 78 5.44 -14.37 3.01
CA GLY A 78 6.40 -14.52 4.10
C GLY A 78 7.85 -14.73 3.63
N GLU A 79 8.15 -14.80 2.33
CA GLU A 79 9.55 -14.64 1.89
C GLU A 79 9.97 -13.17 1.99
N VAL A 80 9.00 -12.27 1.81
CA VAL A 80 9.20 -10.82 1.96
C VAL A 80 9.24 -10.43 3.43
N LEU A 81 8.26 -10.88 4.22
CA LEU A 81 8.17 -10.61 5.66
C LEU A 81 8.17 -11.91 6.47
N PRO A 82 9.35 -12.57 6.64
CA PRO A 82 9.42 -13.89 7.25
C PRO A 82 9.18 -13.91 8.75
N VAL A 83 9.23 -12.75 9.39
CA VAL A 83 9.11 -12.60 10.84
C VAL A 83 7.68 -12.79 11.35
N PHE A 84 6.66 -12.84 10.49
CA PHE A 84 5.27 -12.93 10.91
C PHE A 84 4.60 -14.22 10.42
N ASP A 85 3.82 -14.85 11.30
CA ASP A 85 3.07 -16.08 10.99
C ASP A 85 1.66 -15.75 10.44
N ARG A 86 1.07 -14.68 10.96
CA ARG A 86 -0.29 -14.23 10.66
C ARG A 86 -0.47 -12.75 10.96
N TYR A 87 -1.46 -12.14 10.30
CA TYR A 87 -1.74 -10.72 10.32
C TYR A 87 -3.23 -10.47 10.57
N LEU A 88 -3.53 -9.32 11.17
CA LEU A 88 -4.84 -8.69 11.16
C LEU A 88 -4.69 -7.29 10.56
N ILE A 89 -5.15 -7.12 9.32
CA ILE A 89 -4.99 -5.88 8.55
C ILE A 89 -6.37 -5.39 8.14
N ASN A 90 -6.76 -4.20 8.60
CA ASN A 90 -8.04 -3.57 8.29
C ASN A 90 -9.23 -4.55 8.48
N GLY A 91 -9.27 -5.24 9.62
CA GLY A 91 -10.31 -6.21 9.97
C GLY A 91 -10.23 -7.56 9.24
N LYS A 92 -9.21 -7.79 8.41
CA LYS A 92 -9.03 -9.04 7.66
C LYS A 92 -7.85 -9.84 8.20
N SER A 93 -8.10 -11.12 8.47
CA SER A 93 -7.04 -12.07 8.81
C SER A 93 -6.29 -12.51 7.54
N LEU A 94 -4.98 -12.69 7.66
CA LEU A 94 -4.13 -13.29 6.64
C LEU A 94 -3.11 -14.20 7.33
N GLU A 95 -2.98 -15.44 6.86
CA GLU A 95 -2.04 -16.42 7.42
C GLU A 95 -1.01 -16.79 6.36
N VAL A 96 0.27 -16.75 6.75
CA VAL A 96 1.41 -17.17 5.92
C VAL A 96 2.14 -18.37 6.51
N GLY A 97 1.84 -18.71 7.77
CA GLY A 97 2.45 -19.82 8.49
C GLY A 97 3.89 -19.54 8.95
N PRO A 98 4.36 -20.31 9.95
CA PRO A 98 5.70 -20.16 10.48
C PRO A 98 6.75 -20.59 9.46
N ARG A 99 7.90 -19.93 9.50
CA ARG A 99 9.02 -20.21 8.60
C ARG A 99 10.36 -19.86 9.23
N VAL A 100 11.43 -20.29 8.58
CA VAL A 100 12.79 -19.90 8.97
C VAL A 100 12.98 -18.41 8.67
N VAL A 101 13.48 -17.67 9.66
CA VAL A 101 13.77 -16.24 9.53
C VAL A 101 15.24 -16.07 9.19
N PRO A 102 15.60 -15.74 7.93
CA PRO A 102 16.97 -15.41 7.58
C PRO A 102 17.38 -14.06 8.19
N PRO A 103 18.67 -13.72 8.25
CA PRO A 103 19.10 -12.38 8.59
C PRO A 103 18.42 -11.32 7.71
N ALA A 104 18.08 -10.17 8.30
CA ALA A 104 17.56 -9.04 7.55
C ALA A 104 18.57 -8.59 6.49
N LYS A 105 18.08 -8.27 5.29
CA LYS A 105 18.89 -7.78 4.18
C LYS A 105 19.02 -6.26 4.25
N ASP A 106 20.05 -5.70 3.64
CA ASP A 106 20.15 -4.26 3.44
C ASP A 106 19.10 -3.77 2.42
N TRP A 107 18.57 -2.57 2.62
CA TRP A 107 17.61 -1.97 1.70
C TRP A 107 18.32 -1.19 0.58
N PRO A 108 17.73 -1.11 -0.62
CA PRO A 108 16.56 -1.85 -1.10
C PRO A 108 16.96 -3.22 -1.68
N TRP A 109 16.30 -4.28 -1.22
CA TRP A 109 16.57 -5.65 -1.69
C TRP A 109 15.40 -6.31 -2.40
N TRP A 110 14.17 -5.92 -2.07
CA TRP A 110 12.98 -6.56 -2.62
C TRP A 110 12.59 -5.88 -3.93
N GLU A 111 12.53 -6.66 -4.99
CA GLU A 111 11.98 -6.26 -6.27
C GLU A 111 10.51 -6.66 -6.34
N VAL A 112 9.63 -5.69 -6.57
CA VAL A 112 8.19 -5.92 -6.66
C VAL A 112 7.91 -6.73 -7.92
N PRO A 113 7.32 -7.94 -7.83
CA PRO A 113 7.05 -8.72 -9.02
C PRO A 113 6.09 -8.00 -9.96
N LYS A 114 6.42 -7.91 -11.26
CA LYS A 114 5.56 -7.25 -12.27
C LYS A 114 4.13 -7.82 -12.29
N ALA A 115 4.01 -9.15 -12.20
CA ALA A 115 2.72 -9.83 -12.16
C ALA A 115 1.87 -9.42 -10.94
N LEU A 116 2.50 -9.15 -9.79
CA LEU A 116 1.82 -8.62 -8.61
C LEU A 116 1.29 -7.22 -8.89
N LEU A 117 2.13 -6.33 -9.43
CA LEU A 117 1.74 -4.95 -9.74
C LEU A 117 0.58 -4.88 -10.75
N ASP A 118 0.63 -5.72 -11.79
CA ASP A 118 -0.44 -5.85 -12.78
C ASP A 118 -1.75 -6.33 -12.13
N GLY A 119 -1.66 -7.28 -11.19
CA GLY A 119 -2.79 -7.77 -10.42
C GLY A 119 -3.40 -6.71 -9.50
N LEU A 120 -2.57 -5.94 -8.80
CA LEU A 120 -2.99 -4.87 -7.90
C LEU A 120 -3.72 -3.75 -8.64
N THR A 121 -3.16 -3.31 -9.77
CA THR A 121 -3.77 -2.28 -10.62
C THR A 121 -5.15 -2.69 -11.12
N LYS A 122 -5.32 -3.97 -11.50
CA LYS A 122 -6.62 -4.52 -11.91
C LYS A 122 -7.63 -4.60 -10.77
N GLN A 123 -7.19 -4.97 -9.56
CA GLN A 123 -8.10 -5.21 -8.43
C GLN A 123 -8.53 -3.92 -7.70
N ASN A 124 -7.62 -2.96 -7.52
CA ASN A 124 -7.93 -1.75 -6.78
C ASN A 124 -7.11 -0.53 -7.26
N PRO A 125 -7.69 0.35 -8.09
CA PRO A 125 -7.01 1.53 -8.59
C PRO A 125 -6.85 2.65 -7.54
N SER A 126 -7.30 2.47 -6.29
CA SER A 126 -7.33 3.54 -5.29
C SER A 126 -5.97 4.19 -5.01
N THR A 127 -4.86 3.45 -5.07
CA THR A 127 -3.50 4.01 -4.95
C THR A 127 -3.20 4.95 -6.12
N VAL A 128 -3.49 4.51 -7.35
CA VAL A 128 -3.31 5.32 -8.56
C VAL A 128 -4.19 6.56 -8.51
N VAL A 129 -5.46 6.40 -8.09
CA VAL A 129 -6.39 7.52 -7.88
C VAL A 129 -5.86 8.49 -6.82
N GLY A 130 -5.35 7.99 -5.70
CA GLY A 130 -4.77 8.81 -4.64
C GLY A 130 -3.57 9.62 -5.13
N ASN A 131 -2.64 8.98 -5.83
CA ASN A 131 -1.48 9.63 -6.41
C ASN A 131 -1.87 10.68 -7.47
N MET A 132 -2.84 10.38 -8.33
CA MET A 132 -3.37 11.34 -9.31
C MET A 132 -4.04 12.54 -8.64
N MET A 133 -4.81 12.31 -7.58
CA MET A 133 -5.44 13.40 -6.82
C MET A 133 -4.40 14.28 -6.15
N GLN A 134 -3.31 13.69 -5.64
CA GLN A 134 -2.20 14.45 -5.06
C GLN A 134 -1.45 15.24 -6.13
N TRP A 135 -1.10 14.61 -7.26
CA TRP A 135 -0.47 15.26 -8.40
C TRP A 135 -1.31 16.43 -8.95
N LEU A 136 -2.63 16.25 -9.11
CA LEU A 136 -3.51 17.36 -9.50
C LEU A 136 -3.45 18.50 -8.48
N LYS A 137 -3.35 18.21 -7.19
CA LYS A 137 -3.28 19.24 -6.15
C LYS A 137 -1.95 20.00 -6.15
N GLU A 138 -0.85 19.30 -6.44
CA GLU A 138 0.51 19.86 -6.38
C GLU A 138 0.91 20.57 -7.68
N ASP A 139 0.60 19.96 -8.84
CA ASP A 139 1.07 20.42 -10.16
C ASP A 139 -0.01 21.11 -11.01
N HIS A 140 -1.31 20.87 -10.73
CA HIS A 140 -2.44 21.39 -11.52
C HIS A 140 -3.60 21.86 -10.64
N ALA A 141 -3.30 22.71 -9.66
CA ALA A 141 -4.26 23.17 -8.65
C ALA A 141 -5.52 23.78 -9.29
N GLU A 142 -5.40 24.44 -10.45
CA GLU A 142 -6.51 24.98 -11.23
C GLU A 142 -7.54 23.91 -11.61
N LEU A 143 -7.10 22.74 -12.06
CA LEU A 143 -7.98 21.61 -12.39
C LEU A 143 -8.53 20.95 -11.12
N TYR A 144 -7.70 20.86 -10.07
CA TYR A 144 -8.10 20.28 -8.79
C TYR A 144 -9.28 21.04 -8.17
N PHE A 145 -9.21 22.38 -8.15
CA PHE A 145 -10.24 23.23 -7.55
C PHE A 145 -11.42 23.54 -8.49
N SER A 146 -11.35 23.16 -9.77
CA SER A 146 -12.47 23.31 -10.72
C SER A 146 -13.66 22.39 -10.43
N PHE A 147 -13.47 21.38 -9.58
CA PHE A 147 -14.52 20.42 -9.21
C PHE A 147 -14.56 20.23 -7.69
N PRO A 148 -15.72 19.88 -7.10
CA PRO A 148 -15.76 19.36 -5.74
C PRO A 148 -14.88 18.10 -5.61
N GLU A 149 -14.09 17.98 -4.54
CA GLU A 149 -13.09 16.91 -4.39
C GLU A 149 -13.69 15.50 -4.56
N SER A 150 -14.86 15.25 -3.99
CA SER A 150 -15.58 13.97 -4.12
C SER A 150 -15.91 13.61 -5.57
N ASN A 151 -16.27 14.62 -6.37
CA ASN A 151 -16.59 14.47 -7.78
C ASN A 151 -15.32 14.26 -8.60
N LEU A 152 -14.27 15.03 -8.33
CA LEU A 152 -12.97 14.87 -8.96
C LEU A 152 -12.40 13.47 -8.72
N ARG A 153 -12.41 13.01 -7.47
CA ARG A 153 -11.97 11.66 -7.09
C ARG A 153 -12.74 10.57 -7.84
N THR A 154 -14.05 10.76 -8.01
CA THR A 154 -14.88 9.81 -8.77
C THR A 154 -14.54 9.83 -10.26
N LYS A 155 -14.28 11.01 -10.85
CA LYS A 155 -13.85 11.15 -12.25
C LYS A 155 -12.49 10.48 -12.48
N VAL A 156 -11.51 10.77 -11.63
CA VAL A 156 -10.19 10.14 -11.65
C VAL A 156 -10.32 8.62 -11.52
N ALA A 157 -11.13 8.11 -10.59
CA ALA A 157 -11.36 6.68 -10.44
C ALA A 157 -11.96 6.02 -11.69
N ARG A 158 -12.93 6.69 -12.35
CA ARG A 158 -13.51 6.20 -13.61
C ARG A 158 -12.50 6.23 -14.75
N PHE A 159 -11.69 7.28 -14.83
CA PHE A 159 -10.63 7.43 -15.82
C PHE A 159 -9.60 6.31 -15.69
N VAL A 160 -9.06 6.08 -14.48
CA VAL A 160 -8.10 5.00 -14.21
C VAL A 160 -8.66 3.62 -14.56
N LYS A 161 -9.96 3.39 -14.33
CA LYS A 161 -10.60 2.11 -14.68
C LYS A 161 -10.75 1.89 -16.18
N ARG A 162 -10.86 2.95 -16.99
CA ARG A 162 -11.21 2.87 -18.42
C ARG A 162 -10.02 3.07 -19.35
N THR A 163 -8.96 3.70 -18.86
CA THR A 163 -7.78 4.04 -19.67
C THR A 163 -6.68 3.03 -19.37
N PRO A 164 -6.08 2.39 -20.39
CA PRO A 164 -4.85 1.63 -20.20
C PRO A 164 -3.71 2.62 -19.93
N LEU A 165 -3.38 2.79 -18.66
CA LEU A 165 -2.34 3.72 -18.20
C LEU A 165 -0.97 3.02 -18.23
N THR A 166 0.05 3.75 -18.67
CA THR A 166 1.47 3.47 -18.48
C THR A 166 2.07 4.62 -17.69
N GLU A 167 3.20 4.41 -17.02
CA GLU A 167 3.86 5.48 -16.24
C GLU A 167 4.17 6.72 -17.10
N GLU A 168 4.54 6.52 -18.36
CA GLU A 168 4.85 7.61 -19.32
C GLU A 168 3.63 8.44 -19.73
N ASN A 169 2.41 7.89 -19.66
CA ASN A 169 1.19 8.56 -20.15
C ASN A 169 0.21 8.94 -19.04
N PHE A 170 0.52 8.55 -17.80
CA PHE A 170 -0.44 8.44 -16.70
C PHE A 170 -1.02 9.81 -16.25
N THR A 171 -0.18 10.85 -16.15
CA THR A 171 -0.60 12.21 -15.76
C THR A 171 -1.11 13.04 -16.94
N GLY A 172 -0.42 12.97 -18.08
CA GLY A 172 -0.74 13.75 -19.28
C GLY A 172 -2.13 13.44 -19.85
N LEU A 173 -2.52 12.16 -19.88
CA LEU A 173 -3.85 11.77 -20.37
C LEU A 173 -4.97 12.22 -19.41
N LEU A 174 -4.73 12.19 -18.09
CA LEU A 174 -5.70 12.67 -17.11
C LEU A 174 -5.91 14.18 -17.23
N LYS A 175 -4.82 14.95 -17.38
CA LYS A 175 -4.88 16.40 -17.61
C LYS A 175 -5.75 16.74 -18.81
N ALA A 176 -5.43 16.15 -19.96
CA ALA A 176 -6.17 16.38 -21.19
C ALA A 176 -7.65 16.00 -21.05
N HIS A 177 -7.95 14.92 -20.32
CA HIS A 177 -9.33 14.51 -20.05
C HIS A 177 -10.10 15.56 -19.23
N LEU A 178 -9.49 16.12 -18.18
CA LEU A 178 -10.13 17.12 -17.32
C LEU A 178 -10.23 18.50 -17.98
N GLU A 179 -9.20 18.93 -18.71
CA GLU A 179 -9.22 20.21 -19.46
C GLU A 179 -10.37 20.26 -20.47
N ASN A 180 -10.62 19.15 -21.16
CA ASN A 180 -11.74 19.03 -22.09
C ASN A 180 -13.12 19.13 -21.40
N GLU A 181 -13.22 18.85 -20.10
CA GLU A 181 -14.49 18.96 -19.36
C GLU A 181 -14.70 20.36 -18.74
N VAL A 182 -13.62 21.10 -18.47
CA VAL A 182 -13.70 22.48 -17.93
C VAL A 182 -13.87 23.51 -19.04
N ALA A 183 -13.44 23.20 -20.27
CA ALA A 183 -13.60 24.07 -21.45
C ALA A 183 -15.01 24.06 -22.08
N VAL A 184 -15.95 23.29 -21.52
CA VAL A 184 -17.36 23.16 -21.96
C VAL A 184 -18.27 23.93 -21.00
#